data_AF-A0A147K7T9-F1
#
_entry.id   AF-A0A147K7T9-F1
#
_cell.length_a   1.000
_cell.length_b   1.000
_cell.length_c   1.000
_cell.angle_alpha   90.00
_cell.angle_beta   90.00
_cell.angle_gamma   90.00
#
_symmetry.space_group_name_H-M   'P 1'
#
loop_
_entity.id
_entity.type
_entity.pdbx_description
1 polymer ?
#
loop_
_entity_poly.entity_id
_entity_poly.type
_entity_poly.pdbx_seq_one_letter_code
_entity_poly.pdbx_strand_id
1 'polypeptide(L)'
;KAALTESEMKQIYNEMININIMGDLDLEDSKECETEPPSYSAWDIQMNGKTKSFNYSTFCEYPNDVLELLKLEEFIHNIILDKNEYKELPEANGFYE
;
A
#
# COMPACT_ATOMS: atom_id res chain seq x y z
N LYS A 1 -17.32 6.63 7.66
CA LYS A 1 -15.86 6.42 7.50
C LYS A 1 -15.63 4.93 7.67
N ALA A 2 -15.07 4.25 6.66
CA ALA A 2 -14.70 2.84 6.75
C ALA A 2 -13.58 2.70 7.79
N ALA A 3 -13.94 2.36 9.03
CA ALA A 3 -12.97 2.16 10.10
C ALA A 3 -12.52 0.69 10.11
N LEU A 4 -11.23 0.48 10.31
CA LEU A 4 -10.68 -0.85 10.53
C LEU A 4 -11.02 -1.31 11.96
N THR A 5 -11.44 -2.56 12.09
CA THR A 5 -11.62 -3.25 13.36
C THR A 5 -10.27 -3.63 13.97
N GLU A 6 -10.24 -3.91 15.27
CA GLU A 6 -9.02 -4.38 15.94
C GLU A 6 -8.45 -5.66 15.29
N SER A 7 -9.31 -6.56 14.83
CA SER A 7 -8.89 -7.79 14.16
C SER A 7 -8.20 -7.51 12.82
N GLU A 8 -8.75 -6.62 12.00
CA GLU A 8 -8.17 -6.24 10.71
C GLU A 8 -6.86 -5.48 10.91
N MET A 9 -6.82 -4.54 11.87
CA MET A 9 -5.59 -3.85 12.25
C MET A 9 -4.51 -4.85 12.68
N LYS A 10 -4.87 -5.87 13.46
CA LYS A 10 -3.93 -6.92 13.88
C LYS A 10 -3.43 -7.76 12.70
N GLN A 11 -4.29 -8.07 11.73
CA GLN A 11 -3.88 -8.78 10.52
C GLN A 11 -2.89 -7.95 9.70
N ILE A 12 -3.22 -6.68 9.43
CA ILE A 12 -2.33 -5.75 8.71
C ILE A 12 -0.99 -5.62 9.44
N TYR A 13 -1.01 -5.47 10.77
CA TYR A 13 0.19 -5.40 11.59
C TYR A 13 1.07 -6.66 11.46
N ASN A 14 0.46 -7.85 11.40
CA ASN A 14 1.21 -9.08 11.21
C ASN A 14 1.84 -9.14 9.82
N GLU A 15 1.13 -8.75 8.77
CA GLU A 15 1.69 -8.68 7.41
C GLU A 15 2.85 -7.69 7.33
N MET A 16 2.73 -6.52 7.96
CA MET A 16 3.82 -5.54 8.08
C MET A 16 5.08 -6.11 8.78
N ILE A 17 4.89 -6.95 9.80
CA ILE A 17 6.00 -7.65 10.46
C ILE A 17 6.62 -8.70 9.53
N ASN A 18 5.78 -9.47 8.82
CA ASN A 18 6.24 -10.54 7.94
C ASN A 18 7.20 -10.02 6.85
N ILE A 19 6.89 -8.86 6.28
CA ILE A 19 7.70 -8.20 5.24
C ILE A 19 8.85 -7.35 5.82
N ASN A 20 9.02 -7.35 7.15
CA ASN A 20 10.00 -6.50 7.85
C ASN A 20 9.94 -5.02 7.41
N ILE A 21 8.74 -4.43 7.35
CA ILE A 21 8.50 -3.11 6.73
C ILE A 21 9.34 -1.97 7.33
N MET A 22 9.76 -2.12 8.59
CA MET A 22 10.59 -1.17 9.32
C MET A 22 12.11 -1.38 9.14
N GLY A 23 12.52 -2.47 8.50
CA GLY A 23 13.91 -2.79 8.17
C GLY A 23 14.43 -2.05 6.94
N ASP A 24 15.57 -2.46 6.41
CA ASP A 24 16.08 -1.90 5.15
C ASP A 24 15.33 -2.57 3.99
N LEU A 25 14.61 -1.77 3.20
CA LEU A 25 13.84 -2.22 2.04
C LEU A 25 14.61 -1.90 0.77
N ASP A 26 14.68 -2.86 -0.14
CA ASP A 26 15.27 -2.69 -1.46
C ASP A 26 14.29 -1.99 -2.41
N LEU A 27 14.29 -0.66 -2.32
CA LEU A 27 13.48 0.23 -3.15
C LEU A 27 14.39 0.93 -4.17
N GLU A 28 15.08 0.16 -5.02
CA GLU A 28 16.03 0.65 -6.03
C GLU A 28 15.59 2.00 -6.65
N ASP A 29 16.55 2.87 -6.97
CA ASP A 29 16.23 4.13 -7.66
C ASP A 29 15.43 3.82 -8.93
N SER A 30 14.20 4.32 -8.98
CA SER A 30 13.26 4.04 -10.07
C SER A 30 13.93 4.35 -11.41
N LYS A 31 14.19 3.33 -12.21
CA LYS A 31 14.61 3.53 -13.60
C LYS A 31 13.42 4.12 -14.36
N GLU A 32 13.68 5.04 -15.27
CA GLU A 32 12.64 5.57 -16.16
C GLU A 32 12.08 4.43 -17.01
N CYS A 33 10.95 3.87 -16.58
CA CYS A 33 10.24 2.82 -17.29
C CYS A 33 9.11 3.45 -18.09
N GLU A 34 8.88 2.98 -19.31
CA GLU A 34 7.80 3.44 -20.18
C GLU A 34 6.43 2.88 -19.72
N THR A 35 6.06 3.11 -18.47
CA THR A 35 4.70 2.89 -17.98
C THR A 35 4.00 4.23 -17.89
N GLU A 36 3.07 4.47 -18.82
CA GLU A 36 2.27 5.70 -18.85
C GLU A 36 0.79 5.38 -18.53
N PRO A 37 0.21 5.93 -17.44
CA PRO A 37 0.84 6.76 -16.42
C PRO A 37 1.64 5.94 -15.38
N PRO A 38 2.73 6.47 -14.83
CA PRO A 38 3.46 5.83 -13.73
C PRO A 38 2.62 5.86 -12.45
N SER A 39 2.64 4.76 -11.70
CA SER A 39 2.12 4.70 -10.34
C SER A 39 3.12 5.31 -9.36
N TYR A 40 2.58 5.90 -8.28
CA TYR A 40 3.35 6.44 -7.18
C TYR A 40 2.75 5.96 -5.86
N SER A 41 3.57 5.38 -4.99
CA SER A 41 3.18 4.90 -3.67
C SER A 41 4.03 5.58 -2.61
N ALA A 42 3.37 6.19 -1.63
CA ALA A 42 4.01 6.81 -0.47
C ALA A 42 3.49 6.17 0.81
N TRP A 43 4.42 5.77 1.68
CA TRP A 43 4.14 5.07 2.92
C TRP A 43 4.62 5.88 4.11
N ASP A 44 3.73 6.11 5.06
CA ASP A 44 4.03 6.66 6.37
C ASP A 44 3.63 5.64 7.44
N ILE A 45 4.62 5.01 8.06
CA ILE A 45 4.41 3.90 8.98
C ILE A 45 4.81 4.32 10.38
N GLN A 46 3.89 4.12 11.33
CA GLN A 46 4.16 4.29 12.75
C GLN A 46 3.99 2.96 13.47
N MET A 47 5.07 2.45 14.06
CA MET A 47 5.09 1.14 14.71
C MET A 47 6.04 1.14 15.92
N ASN A 48 5.56 0.65 17.06
CA ASN A 48 6.36 0.53 18.30
C ASN A 48 7.05 1.85 18.72
N GLY A 49 6.36 2.98 18.56
CA GLY A 49 6.89 4.30 18.88
C GLY A 49 7.93 4.85 17.89
N LYS A 50 8.21 4.15 16.79
CA LYS A 50 9.06 4.61 15.70
C LYS A 50 8.22 4.99 14.49
N THR A 51 8.71 5.95 13.71
CA THR A 51 8.12 6.35 12.43
C THR A 51 9.13 6.10 11.32
N LYS A 52 8.68 5.51 10.21
CA LYS A 52 9.45 5.34 8.98
C LYS A 52 8.57 5.78 7.81
N SER A 53 9.16 6.59 6.94
CA SER A 53 8.51 7.06 5.72
C SER A 53 9.37 6.70 4.52
N PHE A 54 8.75 6.22 3.46
CA PHE A 54 9.41 5.94 2.20
C PHE A 54 8.41 6.06 1.04
N ASN A 55 8.93 6.18 -0.17
CA ASN A 55 8.11 6.21 -1.37
C ASN A 55 8.85 5.50 -2.49
N TYR A 56 8.08 5.02 -3.45
CA TYR A 56 8.59 4.46 -4.69
C TYR A 56 7.60 4.72 -5.83
N SER A 57 8.11 4.74 -7.04
CA SER A 57 7.32 4.81 -8.27
C SER A 57 7.36 3.46 -8.98
N THR A 58 6.78 3.39 -10.17
CA THR A 58 6.82 2.18 -11.00
C THR A 58 8.25 1.71 -11.28
N PHE A 59 8.45 0.39 -11.23
CA PHE A 59 9.69 -0.28 -11.59
C PHE A 59 9.52 -1.04 -12.92
N CYS A 60 10.62 -1.21 -13.65
CA CYS A 60 10.65 -1.99 -14.88
C CYS A 60 10.60 -3.49 -14.54
N GLU A 61 11.36 -3.84 -13.50
CA GLU A 61 11.36 -5.14 -12.87
C GLU A 61 11.24 -4.87 -11.37
N TYR A 62 10.18 -5.35 -10.75
CA TYR A 62 9.91 -5.08 -9.35
C TYR A 62 10.85 -5.89 -8.45
N PRO A 63 11.62 -5.24 -7.55
CA PRO A 63 12.32 -5.93 -6.48
C PRO A 63 11.35 -6.73 -5.61
N ASN A 64 11.83 -7.79 -4.97
CA ASN A 64 10.98 -8.65 -4.14
C ASN A 64 10.28 -7.85 -3.03
N ASP A 65 11.00 -6.93 -2.38
CA ASP A 65 10.45 -6.08 -1.31
C ASP A 65 9.29 -5.22 -1.83
N VAL A 66 9.39 -4.69 -3.06
CA VAL A 66 8.30 -3.92 -3.67
C VAL A 66 7.12 -4.82 -4.01
N LEU A 67 7.35 -6.05 -4.49
CA LEU A 67 6.27 -7.02 -4.71
C LEU A 67 5.53 -7.36 -3.41
N GLU A 68 6.24 -7.45 -2.28
CA GLU A 68 5.63 -7.66 -0.96
C GLU A 68 4.82 -6.45 -0.50
N LEU A 69 5.31 -5.23 -0.73
CA LEU A 69 4.57 -4.00 -0.44
C LEU A 69 3.30 -3.87 -1.28
N LEU A 70 3.35 -4.22 -2.57
CA LEU A 70 2.17 -4.22 -3.45
C LEU A 70 1.12 -5.23 -2.95
N LYS A 71 1.54 -6.41 -2.50
CA LYS A 71 0.63 -7.39 -1.89
C LYS A 71 0.01 -6.87 -0.59
N LEU A 72 0.78 -6.17 0.24
CA LEU A 72 0.25 -5.55 1.45
C LEU A 72 -0.77 -4.46 1.13
N GLU A 73 -0.50 -3.63 0.12
CA GLU A 73 -1.44 -2.60 -0.36
C GLU A 73 -2.74 -3.25 -0.86
N GLU A 74 -2.65 -4.29 -1.69
CA GLU A 74 -3.81 -5.04 -2.19
C GLU A 74 -4.59 -5.69 -1.05
N PHE A 75 -3.91 -6.27 -0.05
CA PHE A 75 -4.53 -6.84 1.13
C PHE A 75 -5.33 -5.81 1.92
N ILE A 76 -4.74 -4.63 2.19
CA ILE A 76 -5.43 -3.52 2.87
C ILE A 76 -6.62 -3.04 2.04
N HIS A 77 -6.42 -2.88 0.72
CA HIS A 77 -7.48 -2.43 -0.17
C HIS A 77 -8.67 -3.40 -0.16
N ASN A 78 -8.43 -4.71 -0.22
CA ASN A 78 -9.49 -5.72 -0.15
C ASN A 78 -10.28 -5.65 1.17
N ILE A 79 -9.61 -5.43 2.30
CA ILE A 79 -10.29 -5.19 3.59
C ILE A 79 -11.23 -3.98 3.51
N ILE A 80 -10.79 -2.90 2.86
CA ILE A 80 -11.60 -1.68 2.70
C ILE A 80 -12.76 -1.90 1.73
N LEU A 81 -12.53 -2.56 0.59
CA LEU A 81 -13.57 -2.88 -0.40
C LEU A 81 -14.70 -3.70 0.23
N ASP A 82 -14.39 -4.56 1.20
CA ASP A 82 -15.39 -5.39 1.87
C ASP A 82 -16.28 -4.63 2.86
N LYS A 83 -15.90 -3.41 3.25
CA LYS A 83 -16.67 -2.57 4.17
C LYS A 83 -17.98 -2.11 3.54
N ASN A 84 -19.07 -2.23 4.30
CA ASN A 84 -20.37 -1.73 3.87
C ASN A 84 -20.34 -0.23 3.58
N GLU A 85 -19.62 0.54 4.42
CA GLU A 85 -19.47 1.99 4.25
C GLU A 85 -18.75 2.36 2.95
N TYR A 86 -17.90 1.47 2.42
CA TYR A 86 -17.26 1.66 1.12
C TYR A 86 -18.20 1.27 -0.02
N LYS A 87 -18.93 0.16 0.12
CA LYS A 87 -19.93 -0.33 -0.85
C LYS A 87 -21.12 0.62 -1.04
N GLU A 88 -21.46 1.41 -0.03
CA GLU A 88 -22.51 2.43 -0.09
C GLU A 88 -22.07 3.74 -0.78
N LEU A 89 -20.78 3.88 -1.11
CA LEU A 89 -20.32 5.04 -1.87
C LEU A 89 -20.96 5.04 -3.26
N PRO A 90 -21.31 6.23 -3.79
CA PRO A 90 -21.79 6.33 -5.16
C PRO A 90 -20.71 5.78 -6.11
N GLU A 91 -21.14 5.26 -7.27
CA GLU A 91 -20.19 4.86 -8.31
C GLU A 91 -19.22 6.01 -8.60
N ALA A 92 -17.96 5.65 -8.81
CA ALA A 92 -16.92 6.61 -9.11
C ALA A 92 -17.26 7.31 -10.44
N ASN A 93 -17.69 8.57 -10.34
CA ASN A 93 -17.89 9.44 -11.51
C ASN A 93 -16.52 9.99 -11.96
N GLY A 94 -15.73 9.13 -12.60
CA GLY A 94 -14.45 9.50 -13.19
C GLY A 94 -14.64 10.15 -14.56
N PHE A 95 -14.95 11.45 -14.59
CA PHE A 95 -14.78 12.26 -15.79
C PHE A 95 -13.41 12.94 -15.72
N TYR A 96 -12.43 12.38 -16.42
CA TYR A 96 -11.35 13.22 -16.94
C TYR A 96 -11.93 13.91 -18.17
N GLU A 97 -12.34 15.17 -18.04
CA GLU A 97 -12.40 16.08 -19.20
C GLU A 97 -10.98 16.53 -19.56
#